data_AF-A0A976PHQ0-F1
#
_entry.id   AF-A0A976PHQ0-F1
#
_cell.length_a   1.000
_cell.length_b   1.000
_cell.length_c   1.000
_cell.angle_alpha   90.00
_cell.angle_beta   90.00
_cell.angle_gamma   90.00
#
_symmetry.space_group_name_H-M   'P 1'
#
loop_
_entity.id
_entity.type
_entity.pdbx_description
1 polymer ?
#
loop_
_entity_poly.entity_id
_entity_poly.type
_entity_poly.pdbx_seq_one_letter_code
_entity_poly.pdbx_strand_id
1 'polypeptide(L)'
;YTVFQIGFVEELCKFIPFYFICTRFKEYNELIDGLIYASMIGIGFSLEETFFYTGFESDSKLLVARAIVSPITHALFSSFFGFYHIVSLAKRSRLWLIFGFCLSFILHGVYDFFSLQEAPPYPMFASALILMIWIWRIRTFKELHRRKLP
;
A
#
# COMPACT_ATOMS: atom_id res chain seq x y z
N TYR A 1 12.49 11.81 11.15
CA TYR A 1 12.25 10.68 12.05
C TYR A 1 10.77 10.29 12.13
N THR A 2 9.83 11.25 12.09
CA THR A 2 8.39 10.99 12.20
C THR A 2 7.78 10.21 11.03
N VAL A 3 8.12 10.52 9.77
CA VAL A 3 7.47 9.91 8.58
C VAL A 3 7.67 8.40 8.47
N PHE A 4 8.87 7.88 8.79
CA PHE A 4 9.12 6.43 8.76
C PHE A 4 8.43 5.70 9.92
N GLN A 5 8.27 6.36 11.06
CA GLN A 5 7.54 5.80 12.21
C GLN A 5 6.04 5.72 11.91
N ILE A 6 5.48 6.79 11.33
CA ILE A 6 4.09 6.83 10.88
C ILE A 6 3.87 5.74 9.83
N GLY A 7 4.66 5.74 8.74
CA GLY A 7 4.55 4.73 7.69
C GLY A 7 4.68 3.29 8.21
N PHE A 8 5.58 3.02 9.16
CA PHE A 8 5.68 1.71 9.80
C PHE A 8 4.39 1.31 10.54
N VAL A 9 3.85 2.21 11.38
CA VAL A 9 2.63 1.93 12.15
C VAL A 9 1.44 1.72 11.23
N GLU A 10 1.29 2.57 10.21
CA GLU A 10 0.18 2.46 9.27
C GLU A 10 0.24 1.19 8.43
N GLU A 11 1.40 0.87 7.85
CA GLU A 11 1.55 -0.38 7.10
C GLU A 11 1.41 -1.60 8.01
N LEU A 12 1.79 -1.52 9.29
CA LEU A 12 1.57 -2.61 10.24
C LEU A 12 0.08 -2.83 10.51
N CYS A 13 -0.68 -1.74 10.71
CA CYS A 13 -2.13 -1.79 10.88
C CYS A 13 -2.85 -2.39 9.67
N LYS A 14 -2.34 -2.16 8.45
CA LYS A 14 -2.85 -2.78 7.21
C LYS A 14 -2.39 -4.23 7.06
N PHE A 15 -1.16 -4.52 7.45
CA PHE A 15 -0.57 -5.85 7.31
C PHE A 15 -1.22 -6.90 8.20
N ILE A 16 -1.60 -6.56 9.44
CA ILE A 16 -2.23 -7.48 10.39
C ILE A 16 -3.52 -8.12 9.82
N PRO A 17 -4.54 -7.36 9.40
CA PRO A 17 -5.74 -7.94 8.80
C PRO A 17 -5.44 -8.64 7.47
N PHE A 18 -4.49 -8.15 6.67
CA PHE A 18 -4.07 -8.84 5.45
C PHE A 18 -3.53 -10.24 5.74
N TYR A 19 -2.64 -10.36 6.73
CA TYR A 19 -2.07 -11.64 7.16
C TYR A 19 -3.14 -12.59 7.71
N PHE A 20 -4.12 -12.06 8.43
CA PHE A 20 -5.26 -12.84 8.90
C PHE A 20 -6.08 -13.40 7.73
N ILE A 21 -6.43 -12.57 6.74
CA ILE A 21 -7.17 -13.00 5.56
C ILE A 21 -6.39 -14.08 4.81
N CYS A 22 -5.12 -13.83 4.48
CA CYS A 22 -4.36 -14.74 3.63
C CYS A 22 -4.04 -16.10 4.28
N THR A 23 -4.19 -16.21 5.60
CA THR A 23 -3.98 -17.46 6.35
C THR A 23 -5.28 -18.16 6.75
N ARG A 24 -6.43 -17.46 6.74
CA ARG A 24 -7.70 -18.00 7.28
C ARG A 24 -8.82 -18.09 6.26
N PHE A 25 -8.83 -17.24 5.23
CA PHE A 25 -9.95 -17.13 4.29
C PHE A 25 -9.73 -18.11 3.15
N LYS A 26 -10.78 -18.87 2.81
CA LYS A 26 -10.71 -19.86 1.71
C LYS A 26 -10.84 -19.20 0.34
N GLU A 27 -11.38 -17.98 0.34
CA GLU A 27 -11.57 -17.10 -0.81
C GLU A 27 -10.25 -16.45 -1.24
N TYR A 28 -9.20 -16.52 -0.41
CA TYR A 28 -7.84 -16.21 -0.82
C TYR A 28 -7.26 -17.44 -1.52
N ASN A 29 -7.60 -17.60 -2.79
CA ASN A 29 -7.34 -18.82 -3.57
C ASN A 29 -6.89 -18.54 -5.01
N GLU A 30 -6.56 -17.31 -5.35
CA GLU A 30 -5.89 -16.93 -6.58
C GLU A 30 -4.62 -16.13 -6.30
N LEU A 31 -3.65 -16.18 -7.22
CA LEU A 31 -2.42 -15.39 -7.11
C LEU A 31 -2.75 -13.89 -7.02
N ILE A 32 -3.75 -13.43 -7.78
CA ILE A 32 -4.10 -12.02 -7.85
C ILE A 32 -4.70 -11.48 -6.54
N ASP A 33 -5.23 -12.36 -5.69
CA ASP A 33 -5.84 -12.00 -4.40
C ASP A 33 -4.85 -11.29 -3.48
N GLY A 34 -3.55 -11.65 -3.55
CA GLY A 34 -2.50 -10.96 -2.82
C GLY A 34 -2.53 -9.46 -3.06
N LEU A 35 -2.67 -9.03 -4.32
CA LEU A 35 -2.75 -7.61 -4.65
C LEU A 35 -4.12 -7.03 -4.33
N ILE A 36 -5.20 -7.75 -4.63
CA ILE A 36 -6.58 -7.24 -4.47
C ILE A 36 -6.88 -7.00 -2.98
N TYR A 37 -6.71 -8.01 -2.13
CA TYR A 37 -7.06 -7.90 -0.72
C TYR A 37 -6.15 -6.89 0.01
N ALA A 38 -4.86 -6.87 -0.30
CA ALA A 38 -3.96 -5.84 0.23
C ALA A 38 -4.39 -4.42 -0.20
N SER A 39 -4.78 -4.24 -1.46
CA SER A 39 -5.27 -2.95 -1.95
C SER A 39 -6.56 -2.52 -1.23
N MET A 40 -7.51 -3.45 -1.04
CA MET A 40 -8.77 -3.16 -0.37
C MET A 40 -8.57 -2.76 1.08
N ILE A 41 -7.64 -3.41 1.79
CA ILE A 41 -7.28 -3.02 3.16
C ILE A 41 -6.65 -1.63 3.18
N GLY A 42 -5.72 -1.33 2.26
CA GLY A 42 -5.12 -0.01 2.14
C GLY A 42 -6.16 1.09 1.92
N ILE A 43 -7.14 0.85 1.04
CA ILE A 43 -8.27 1.75 0.80
C ILE A 43 -9.09 1.95 2.08
N GLY A 44 -9.52 0.86 2.73
CA GLY A 44 -10.30 0.93 3.97
C GLY A 44 -9.59 1.71 5.07
N PHE A 45 -8.28 1.49 5.23
CA PHE A 45 -7.44 2.24 6.17
C PHE A 45 -7.41 3.73 5.85
N SER A 46 -7.11 4.10 4.60
CA SER A 46 -7.01 5.51 4.19
C SER A 46 -8.33 6.29 4.30
N LEU A 47 -9.47 5.59 4.16
CA LEU A 47 -10.79 6.19 4.34
C LEU A 47 -11.03 6.53 5.81
N GLU A 48 -10.66 5.63 6.72
CA GLU A 48 -10.74 5.88 8.16
C GLU A 48 -9.78 7.01 8.56
N GLU A 49 -8.55 7.00 8.05
CA GLU A 49 -7.57 8.05 8.28
C GLU A 49 -8.10 9.41 7.77
N THR A 50 -8.60 9.47 6.53
CA THR A 50 -9.17 10.69 5.96
C THR A 50 -10.36 11.20 6.78
N PHE A 51 -11.22 10.29 7.27
CA PHE A 51 -12.32 10.66 8.15
C PHE A 51 -11.82 11.23 9.48
N PHE A 52 -10.80 10.62 10.10
CA PHE A 52 -10.16 11.14 11.31
C PHE A 52 -9.63 12.57 11.10
N TYR A 53 -9.00 12.85 9.95
CA TYR A 53 -8.50 14.19 9.61
C TYR A 53 -9.60 15.26 9.51
N THR A 54 -10.86 14.90 9.24
CA THR A 54 -11.97 15.88 9.24
C THR A 54 -12.21 16.54 10.60
N GLY A 55 -11.75 15.91 11.69
CA GLY A 55 -11.83 16.48 13.04
C GLY A 55 -10.79 17.56 13.34
N PHE A 56 -9.76 17.70 12.50
CA PHE A 56 -8.60 18.57 12.76
C PHE A 56 -8.25 19.50 11.59
N GLU A 57 -8.59 19.10 10.36
CA GLU A 57 -8.33 19.88 9.16
C GLU A 57 -9.55 20.72 8.77
N SER A 58 -9.31 22.01 8.50
CA SER A 58 -10.35 22.98 8.12
C SER A 58 -10.37 23.28 6.62
N ASP A 59 -9.31 22.95 5.89
CA ASP A 59 -9.25 23.11 4.44
C ASP A 59 -10.03 21.99 3.73
N SER A 60 -11.24 22.33 3.27
CA SER A 60 -12.10 21.41 2.54
C SER A 60 -11.48 20.90 1.23
N LYS A 61 -10.63 21.70 0.57
CA LYS A 61 -9.96 21.26 -0.67
C LYS A 61 -8.92 20.20 -0.37
N LEU A 62 -8.16 20.38 0.72
CA LEU A 62 -7.21 19.38 1.17
C LEU A 62 -7.92 18.08 1.58
N LEU A 63 -9.03 18.17 2.31
CA LEU A 63 -9.83 17.01 2.68
C LEU A 63 -10.36 16.25 1.45
N VAL A 64 -10.87 16.96 0.44
CA VAL A 64 -11.32 16.35 -0.81
C VAL A 64 -10.16 15.71 -1.57
N ALA A 65 -9.01 16.37 -1.64
CA ALA A 65 -7.81 15.80 -2.25
C ALA A 65 -7.37 14.52 -1.53
N ARG A 66 -7.35 14.52 -0.19
CA ARG A 66 -7.05 13.33 0.63
C ARG A 66 -8.02 12.20 0.36
N ALA A 67 -9.32 12.48 0.31
CA ALA A 67 -10.37 11.48 0.07
C ALA A 67 -10.25 10.76 -1.28
N ILE A 68 -9.57 11.36 -2.27
CA ILE A 68 -9.34 10.75 -3.58
C ILE A 68 -7.95 10.13 -3.68
N VAL A 69 -6.92 10.88 -3.27
CA VAL A 69 -5.52 10.50 -3.50
C VAL A 69 -5.04 9.46 -2.47
N SER A 70 -5.37 9.62 -1.19
CA SER A 70 -4.89 8.73 -0.12
C SER A 70 -5.32 7.26 -0.35
N PRO A 71 -6.58 6.96 -0.71
CA PRO A 71 -6.96 5.58 -1.04
C PRO A 71 -6.17 4.94 -2.16
N ILE A 72 -5.82 5.72 -3.18
CA ILE A 72 -5.05 5.24 -4.32
C ILE A 72 -3.61 4.95 -3.88
N THR A 73 -2.96 5.87 -3.16
CA THR A 73 -1.57 5.69 -2.72
C THR A 73 -1.44 4.56 -1.70
N HIS A 74 -2.37 4.44 -0.75
CA HIS A 74 -2.38 3.34 0.23
C HIS A 74 -2.60 1.99 -0.45
N ALA A 75 -3.47 1.91 -1.46
CA ALA A 75 -3.61 0.69 -2.26
C ALA A 75 -2.30 0.29 -2.95
N LEU A 76 -1.55 1.27 -3.47
CA LEU A 76 -0.26 1.04 -4.13
C LEU A 76 0.82 0.56 -3.15
N PHE A 77 0.93 1.17 -1.95
CA PHE A 77 1.91 0.74 -0.95
C PHE A 77 1.58 -0.62 -0.37
N SER A 78 0.32 -0.88 -0.03
CA SER A 78 -0.10 -2.18 0.50
C SER A 78 0.07 -3.32 -0.51
N SER A 79 0.03 -3.02 -1.81
CA SER A 79 0.27 -4.02 -2.87
C SER A 79 1.65 -4.71 -2.77
N PHE A 80 2.64 -4.10 -2.10
CA PHE A 80 3.96 -4.73 -1.93
C PHE A 80 3.93 -5.94 -0.99
N PHE A 81 3.38 -5.82 0.22
CA PHE A 81 3.27 -7.00 1.08
C PHE A 81 2.29 -8.04 0.49
N GLY A 82 1.29 -7.59 -0.26
CA GLY A 82 0.40 -8.46 -1.05
C GLY A 82 1.14 -9.29 -2.09
N PHE A 83 1.97 -8.65 -2.91
CA PHE A 83 2.79 -9.31 -3.93
C PHE A 83 3.83 -10.25 -3.30
N TYR A 84 4.54 -9.78 -2.28
CA TYR A 84 5.60 -10.58 -1.67
C TYR A 84 5.09 -11.72 -0.80
N HIS A 85 3.83 -11.68 -0.35
CA HIS A 85 3.15 -12.87 0.18
C HIS A 85 3.12 -13.99 -0.86
N ILE A 86 2.75 -13.69 -2.09
CA ILE A 86 2.74 -14.67 -3.20
C ILE A 86 4.15 -15.23 -3.43
N VAL A 87 5.16 -14.35 -3.46
CA VAL A 87 6.57 -14.76 -3.60
C VAL A 87 7.00 -15.67 -2.44
N SER A 88 6.56 -15.36 -1.22
CA SER A 88 6.87 -16.16 -0.03
C SER A 88 6.33 -17.58 -0.12
N LEU A 89 5.14 -17.76 -0.71
CA LEU A 89 4.54 -19.07 -0.96
C LEU A 89 5.33 -19.83 -2.03
N ALA A 90 5.61 -19.18 -3.17
CA ALA A 90 6.35 -19.78 -4.28
C ALA A 90 7.78 -20.20 -3.89
N LYS A 91 8.44 -19.41 -3.04
CA LYS A 91 9.81 -19.67 -2.56
C LYS A 91 9.85 -20.46 -1.24
N ARG A 92 8.69 -20.80 -0.67
CA ARG A 92 8.55 -21.43 0.65
C ARG A 92 9.39 -20.74 1.74
N SER A 93 9.44 -19.42 1.72
CA SER A 93 10.25 -18.62 2.66
C SER A 93 9.50 -17.37 3.10
N ARG A 94 9.20 -17.30 4.40
CA ARG A 94 8.51 -16.17 5.03
C ARG A 94 9.33 -14.87 5.01
N LEU A 95 10.64 -14.96 4.76
CA LEU A 95 11.50 -13.77 4.64
C LEU A 95 11.04 -12.83 3.52
N TRP A 96 10.45 -13.36 2.45
CA TRP A 96 9.89 -12.54 1.39
C TRP A 96 8.70 -11.71 1.85
N LEU A 97 7.84 -12.27 2.71
CA LEU A 97 6.71 -11.53 3.27
C LEU A 97 7.20 -10.35 4.13
N ILE A 98 8.21 -10.60 4.97
CA ILE A 98 8.85 -9.56 5.79
C ILE A 98 9.48 -8.49 4.88
N PHE A 99 10.18 -8.91 3.83
CA PHE A 99 10.75 -8.01 2.84
C PHE A 99 9.68 -7.12 2.18
N GLY A 100 8.55 -7.70 1.80
CA GLY A 100 7.42 -6.97 1.22
C GLY A 100 6.83 -5.93 2.17
N PHE A 101 6.65 -6.30 3.43
CA PHE A 101 6.24 -5.37 4.48
C PHE A 101 7.26 -4.23 4.65
N CYS A 102 8.55 -4.56 4.74
CA CYS A 102 9.60 -3.56 4.88
C CYS A 102 9.65 -2.59 3.69
N LEU A 103 9.55 -3.12 2.48
CA LEU A 103 9.54 -2.33 1.26
C LEU A 103 8.30 -1.42 1.22
N SER A 104 7.14 -1.91 1.64
CA SER A 104 5.90 -1.14 1.71
C SER A 104 6.04 0.10 2.60
N PHE A 105 6.45 -0.06 3.86
CA PHE A 105 6.54 1.09 4.78
C PHE A 105 7.69 2.05 4.42
N ILE A 106 8.79 1.55 3.86
CA ILE A 106 9.88 2.40 3.38
C ILE A 106 9.39 3.27 2.23
N LEU A 107 8.71 2.70 1.24
CA LEU A 107 8.18 3.45 0.10
C LEU A 107 7.11 4.46 0.53
N HIS A 108 6.26 4.07 1.48
CA HIS A 108 5.28 4.99 2.07
C HIS A 108 5.99 6.16 2.78
N GLY A 109 6.95 5.87 3.68
CA GLY A 109 7.69 6.93 4.37
C GLY A 109 8.50 7.85 3.44
N VAL A 110 9.00 7.33 2.31
CA VAL A 110 9.65 8.14 1.27
C VAL A 110 8.63 9.02 0.53
N TYR A 111 7.44 8.51 0.24
CA TYR A 111 6.36 9.30 -0.33
C TYR A 111 5.94 10.43 0.61
N ASP A 112 5.69 10.13 1.89
CA ASP A 112 5.34 11.12 2.90
C ASP A 112 6.42 12.17 3.07
N PHE A 113 7.68 11.73 3.10
CA PHE A 113 8.82 12.63 3.09
C PHE A 113 8.65 13.63 1.95
N PHE A 114 8.61 13.20 0.70
CA PHE A 114 8.50 14.12 -0.44
C PHE A 114 7.21 14.94 -0.49
N SER A 115 6.08 14.36 -0.06
CA SER A 115 4.77 15.03 -0.13
C SER A 115 4.59 16.12 0.92
N LEU A 116 5.33 16.08 2.03
CA LEU A 116 5.29 17.11 3.08
C LEU A 116 6.05 18.39 2.69
N GLN A 117 6.89 18.36 1.67
CA GLN A 117 7.55 19.56 1.16
C GLN A 117 6.75 20.15 0.00
N GLU A 118 6.17 21.33 0.21
CA GLU A 118 5.35 22.00 -0.81
C GLU A 118 6.19 22.56 -1.97
N ALA A 119 7.48 22.86 -1.74
CA ALA A 119 8.34 23.47 -2.75
C ALA A 119 8.78 22.46 -3.83
N PRO A 120 8.84 22.85 -5.12
CA PRO A 120 9.53 22.06 -6.13
C PRO A 120 11.01 21.83 -5.77
N PRO A 121 11.60 20.65 -6.07
CA PRO A 121 11.04 19.57 -6.88
C PRO A 121 10.34 18.45 -6.10
N TYR A 122 10.13 18.57 -4.78
CA TYR A 122 9.73 17.44 -3.93
C TYR A 122 8.38 16.80 -4.31
N PRO A 123 7.29 17.55 -4.59
CA PRO A 123 6.03 16.94 -5.05
C PRO A 123 6.15 16.19 -6.39
N MET A 124 7.10 16.58 -7.23
CA MET A 124 7.38 15.87 -8.49
C MET A 124 8.00 14.50 -8.22
N PHE A 125 8.88 14.39 -7.23
CA PHE A 125 9.44 13.10 -6.81
C PHE A 125 8.39 12.18 -6.18
N ALA A 126 7.49 12.72 -5.34
CA ALA A 126 6.35 11.96 -4.83
C ALA A 126 5.46 11.43 -5.98
N SER A 127 5.12 12.30 -6.94
CA SER A 127 4.31 11.93 -8.10
C SER A 127 4.99 10.91 -9.00
N ALA A 128 6.30 11.06 -9.24
CA ALA A 128 7.09 10.11 -10.01
C ALA A 128 7.16 8.74 -9.33
N LEU A 129 7.33 8.72 -8.00
CA LEU A 129 7.31 7.49 -7.20
C LEU A 129 5.98 6.75 -7.35
N ILE A 130 4.85 7.45 -7.17
CA ILE A 130 3.51 6.88 -7.36
C ILE A 130 3.33 6.34 -8.78
N LEU A 131 3.75 7.08 -9.81
CA LEU A 131 3.67 6.62 -11.19
C LEU A 131 4.48 5.34 -11.45
N MET A 132 5.70 5.27 -10.92
CA MET A 132 6.55 4.07 -11.03
C MET A 132 5.90 2.86 -10.37
N ILE A 133 5.37 3.02 -9.15
CA ILE A 133 4.66 1.94 -8.44
C ILE A 133 3.39 1.54 -9.19
N TRP A 134 2.66 2.50 -9.76
CA TRP A 134 1.46 2.23 -10.54
C TRP A 134 1.78 1.39 -11.79
N ILE A 135 2.80 1.76 -12.55
CA ILE A 135 3.24 1.01 -13.73
C ILE A 135 3.68 -0.41 -13.33
N TRP A 136 4.46 -0.53 -12.26
CA TRP A 136 4.84 -1.84 -11.70
C TRP A 136 3.59 -2.66 -11.34
N ARG A 137 2.62 -2.08 -10.63
CA ARG A 137 1.39 -2.76 -10.24
C ARG A 137 0.58 -3.24 -11.44
N ILE A 138 0.39 -2.42 -12.48
CA ILE A 138 -0.33 -2.84 -13.69
C ILE A 138 0.36 -4.04 -14.36
N ARG A 139 1.68 -4.01 -14.48
CA ARG A 139 2.46 -5.11 -15.08
C ARG A 139 2.33 -6.39 -14.25
N THR A 140 2.47 -6.26 -12.93
CA THR A 140 2.33 -7.37 -11.98
C THR A 140 0.92 -7.94 -11.98
N PHE A 141 -0.11 -7.10 -11.98
CA PHE A 141 -1.51 -7.53 -12.06
C PHE A 141 -1.79 -8.35 -13.31
N LYS A 142 -1.36 -7.85 -14.49
CA LYS A 142 -1.50 -8.59 -15.76
C LYS A 142 -0.77 -9.93 -15.73
N GLU A 143 0.40 -9.98 -15.09
CA GLU A 143 1.18 -11.21 -14.99
C GLU A 143 0.52 -12.24 -14.08
N LEU A 144 0.06 -11.82 -12.90
CA LEU A 144 -0.58 -12.72 -11.94
C LEU A 144 -1.96 -13.18 -12.40
N HIS A 145 -2.72 -12.33 -13.11
CA HIS A 145 -4.01 -12.73 -13.70
C HIS A 145 -3.87 -13.84 -14.74
N ARG A 146 -2.75 -13.88 -15.48
CA ARG A 146 -2.49 -14.92 -16.48
C ARG A 146 -2.02 -16.24 -15.89
N ARG A 147 -1.52 -16.23 -14.65
CA ARG A 147 -1.00 -17.42 -13.97
C ARG A 147 -2.07 -17.99 -13.06
N LYS A 148 -2.34 -19.29 -13.18
CA LYS A 148 -3.15 -20.00 -12.17
C LYS A 148 -2.25 -20.39 -11.00
N LEU A 149 -2.82 -20.50 -9.79
CA LEU A 149 -2.14 -21.17 -8.69
C LEU A 149 -1.84 -22.62 -9.10
N PRO A 150 -0.63 -23.15 -8.80
CA PRO A 150 -0.32 -24.56 -8.99
C PRO A 150 -1.19 -25.46 -8.11
#